data_AF-A0A8T1LWL2-F1
#
_entry.id   AF-A0A8T1LWL2-F1
#
_cell.length_a   1.000
_cell.length_b   1.000
_cell.length_c   1.000
_cell.angle_alpha   90.00
_cell.angle_beta   90.00
_cell.angle_gamma   90.00
#
_symmetry.space_group_name_H-M   'P 1'
#
loop_
_entity.id
_entity.type
_entity.pdbx_description
1 polymer ?
#
loop_
_entity_poly.entity_id
_entity_poly.type
_entity_poly.pdbx_seq_one_letter_code
_entity_poly.pdbx_strand_id
1 'polypeptide(L)'
;MAIEEELRALEENGVWVVVVPPVDSHVLHTKWVFKTKTDADGAIERFMARLVACGNEQVFGIDFNLTFAAVMELSTVKVILVFARLWGMPARHGDITNAYVKAGKEQHFEIYLEIPQGMAIGEDVLRKLGVDSKGRLALRLRKSLYGLQQAGCLWSK
;
A
#
# COMPACT_ATOMS: atom_id res chain seq x y z
N MET A 1 -0.47 12.16 -15.08
CA MET A 1 -0.57 10.77 -15.60
C MET A 1 -0.81 9.80 -14.43
N ALA A 2 -1.37 8.61 -14.68
CA ALA A 2 -1.79 7.68 -13.61
C ALA A 2 -0.71 7.33 -12.56
N ILE A 3 0.58 7.29 -12.96
CA ILE A 3 1.72 7.08 -12.04
C ILE A 3 1.89 8.26 -11.08
N GLU A 4 1.84 9.49 -11.59
CA GLU A 4 2.02 10.70 -10.80
C GLU A 4 0.86 10.89 -9.82
N GLU A 5 -0.36 10.52 -10.22
CA GLU A 5 -1.54 10.55 -9.35
C GLU A 5 -1.39 9.60 -8.17
N GLU A 6 -0.94 8.36 -8.41
CA GLU A 6 -0.69 7.39 -7.35
C GLU A 6 0.46 7.83 -6.44
N LEU A 7 1.59 8.29 -6.99
CA LEU A 7 2.71 8.79 -6.18
C LEU A 7 2.28 9.96 -5.30
N ARG A 8 1.56 10.95 -5.86
CA ARG A 8 1.04 12.09 -5.12
C ARG A 8 0.11 11.64 -3.99
N ALA A 9 -0.82 10.73 -4.28
CA ALA A 9 -1.74 10.22 -3.27
C ALA A 9 -0.99 9.51 -2.12
N LEU A 10 0.06 8.76 -2.41
CA LEU A 10 0.86 8.08 -1.38
C LEU A 10 1.73 9.07 -0.58
N GLU A 11 2.27 10.10 -1.22
CA GLU A 11 3.02 11.18 -0.55
C GLU A 11 2.11 12.02 0.37
N GLU A 12 0.92 12.42 -0.11
CA GLU A 12 -0.09 13.12 0.70
C GLU A 12 -0.55 12.29 1.90
N ASN A 13 -0.65 10.97 1.73
CA ASN A 13 -0.94 10.05 2.83
C ASN A 13 0.26 9.84 3.77
N GLY A 14 1.45 10.38 3.47
CA GLY A 14 2.64 10.24 4.30
C GLY A 14 3.07 8.79 4.47
N VAL A 15 2.93 7.97 3.42
CA VAL A 15 3.13 6.52 3.48
C VAL A 15 4.58 6.16 3.78
N TRP A 16 5.52 6.97 3.34
CA TRP A 16 6.94 6.78 3.53
C TRP A 16 7.68 8.09 3.80
N VAL A 17 8.96 7.95 4.13
CA VAL A 17 9.95 9.02 4.11
C VAL A 17 11.17 8.55 3.33
N VAL A 18 11.78 9.46 2.56
CA VAL A 18 13.02 9.19 1.84
C VAL A 18 14.18 9.26 2.82
N VAL A 19 15.01 8.22 2.86
CA VAL A 19 16.16 8.11 3.78
C VAL A 19 17.35 7.44 3.09
N VAL A 20 18.54 7.62 3.66
CA VAL A 20 19.65 6.70 3.44
C VAL A 20 19.41 5.50 4.34
N PRO A 21 19.19 4.29 3.80
CA PRO A 21 18.96 3.14 4.64
C PRO A 21 20.25 2.74 5.38
N PRO A 22 20.14 2.08 6.55
CA PRO A 22 21.30 1.54 7.24
C PRO A 22 22.10 0.55 6.37
N VAL A 23 23.38 0.39 6.67
CA VAL A 23 24.20 -0.64 6.03
C VAL A 23 23.57 -2.01 6.31
N ASP A 24 23.51 -2.86 5.28
CA ASP A 24 22.92 -4.20 5.32
C ASP A 24 21.40 -4.25 5.59
N SER A 25 20.68 -3.13 5.40
CA SER A 25 19.23 -3.14 5.46
C SER A 25 18.64 -4.01 4.35
N HIS A 26 17.61 -4.79 4.68
CA HIS A 26 16.82 -5.49 3.69
C HIS A 26 15.88 -4.50 2.97
N VAL A 27 16.21 -4.15 1.73
CA VAL A 27 15.42 -3.23 0.89
C VAL A 27 14.60 -4.06 -0.09
N LEU A 28 13.28 -3.95 0.01
CA LEU A 28 12.35 -4.66 -0.87
C LEU A 28 12.19 -3.92 -2.20
N HIS A 29 12.07 -4.66 -3.29
CA HIS A 29 11.78 -4.07 -4.58
C HIS A 29 10.36 -3.48 -4.61
N THR A 30 10.17 -2.51 -5.51
CA THR A 30 8.85 -1.97 -5.84
C THR A 30 8.44 -2.32 -7.26
N LYS A 31 7.13 -2.49 -7.46
CA LYS A 31 6.56 -2.82 -8.76
C LYS A 31 5.33 -1.97 -9.05
N TRP A 32 5.22 -1.55 -10.30
CA TRP A 32 4.02 -0.93 -10.83
C TRP A 32 3.03 -1.97 -11.34
N VAL A 33 1.78 -1.87 -10.89
CA VAL A 33 0.65 -2.65 -11.41
C VAL A 33 -0.28 -1.70 -12.16
N PHE A 34 -0.45 -1.97 -13.46
CA PHE A 34 -1.30 -1.17 -14.34
C PHE A 34 -2.62 -1.87 -14.61
N LYS A 35 -3.70 -1.09 -14.66
CA LYS A 35 -5.03 -1.59 -15.02
C LYS A 35 -5.79 -0.54 -15.82
N THR A 36 -6.34 -0.94 -16.95
CA THR A 36 -7.33 -0.14 -17.68
C THR A 36 -8.71 -0.41 -17.11
N LYS A 37 -9.44 0.64 -16.72
CA LYS A 37 -10.85 0.56 -16.36
C LYS A 37 -11.66 0.96 -17.58
N THR A 38 -12.63 0.12 -17.91
CA THR A 38 -13.62 0.37 -18.96
C THR A 38 -14.97 0.64 -18.33
N ASP A 39 -15.80 1.42 -19.02
CA ASP A 39 -17.21 1.58 -18.67
C ASP A 39 -18.03 0.34 -19.07
N ALA A 40 -19.36 0.42 -18.90
CA ALA A 40 -20.28 -0.65 -19.25
C ALA A 40 -20.35 -0.92 -20.76
N ASP A 41 -20.05 0.08 -21.58
CA ASP A 41 -20.04 0.01 -23.04
C ASP A 41 -18.69 -0.50 -23.58
N GLY A 42 -17.71 -0.71 -22.69
CA GLY A 42 -16.37 -1.21 -23.02
C GLY A 42 -15.39 -0.12 -23.45
N ALA A 43 -15.78 1.15 -23.41
CA ALA A 43 -14.88 2.27 -23.68
C ALA A 43 -13.95 2.54 -22.49
N ILE A 44 -12.76 3.08 -22.76
CA ILE A 44 -11.76 3.35 -21.72
C ILE A 44 -12.23 4.52 -20.85
N GLU A 45 -12.58 4.22 -19.59
CA GLU A 45 -12.92 5.23 -18.58
C GLU A 45 -11.65 5.88 -18.03
N ARG A 46 -10.65 5.06 -17.64
CA ARG A 46 -9.40 5.55 -17.04
C ARG A 46 -8.28 4.51 -17.05
N PHE A 47 -7.04 4.97 -17.03
CA PHE A 47 -5.87 4.17 -16.70
C PHE A 47 -5.56 4.30 -15.22
N MET A 48 -5.34 3.18 -14.53
CA MET A 48 -4.91 3.14 -13.13
C MET A 48 -3.50 2.56 -13.04
N ALA A 49 -2.68 3.15 -12.19
CA ALA A 49 -1.40 2.62 -11.76
C ALA A 49 -1.44 2.45 -10.25
N ARG A 50 -0.85 1.37 -9.73
CA ARG A 50 -0.65 1.16 -8.30
C ARG A 50 0.80 0.81 -8.02
N LEU A 51 1.36 1.43 -6.99
CA LEU A 51 2.66 1.08 -6.49
C LEU A 51 2.52 -0.01 -5.43
N VAL A 52 3.28 -1.09 -5.61
CA VAL A 52 3.19 -2.30 -4.78
C VAL A 52 4.58 -2.67 -4.30
N ALA A 53 4.73 -3.01 -3.02
CA ALA A 53 5.95 -3.62 -2.48
C ALA A 53 6.01 -5.11 -2.87
N CYS A 54 7.19 -5.61 -3.19
CA CYS A 54 7.41 -7.04 -3.43
C CYS A 54 7.40 -7.84 -2.12
N GLY A 55 6.23 -8.07 -1.52
CA GLY A 55 6.13 -8.80 -0.25
C GLY A 55 6.55 -10.27 -0.31
N ASN A 56 6.72 -10.84 -1.50
CA ASN A 56 7.35 -12.15 -1.69
C ASN A 56 8.84 -12.15 -1.27
N GLU A 57 9.48 -10.98 -1.19
CA GLU A 57 10.85 -10.84 -0.72
C GLU A 57 10.92 -10.72 0.80
N GLN A 58 9.80 -10.40 1.48
CA GLN A 58 9.78 -10.26 2.93
C GLN A 58 10.12 -11.56 3.67
N VAL A 59 10.86 -11.41 4.76
CA VAL A 59 11.29 -12.52 5.61
C VAL A 59 10.52 -12.49 6.93
N PHE A 60 9.93 -13.64 7.29
CA PHE A 60 9.24 -13.83 8.57
C PHE A 60 10.20 -13.58 9.75
N GLY A 61 9.74 -12.81 10.74
CA GLY A 61 10.54 -12.41 11.90
C GLY A 61 11.49 -11.24 11.66
N ILE A 62 11.66 -10.79 10.40
CA ILE A 62 12.48 -9.62 10.03
C ILE A 62 11.61 -8.48 9.50
N ASP A 63 10.65 -8.78 8.63
CA ASP A 63 9.81 -7.76 7.99
C ASP A 63 8.33 -7.83 8.44
N PHE A 64 7.91 -8.95 9.02
CA PHE A 64 6.56 -9.19 9.52
C PHE A 64 6.51 -10.38 10.49
N ASN A 65 5.46 -10.42 11.33
CA ASN A 65 5.19 -11.54 12.23
C ASN A 65 3.81 -12.19 12.00
N LEU A 66 2.83 -11.46 11.47
CA LEU A 66 1.46 -11.95 11.30
C LEU A 66 0.91 -11.52 9.95
N THR A 67 0.34 -12.48 9.22
CA THR A 67 -0.27 -12.25 7.91
C THR A 67 -1.78 -12.45 7.91
N PHE A 68 -2.34 -13.07 8.96
CA PHE A 68 -3.76 -13.39 9.04
C PHE A 68 -4.61 -12.12 9.19
N ALA A 69 -5.49 -11.88 8.22
CA ALA A 69 -6.54 -10.89 8.30
C ALA A 69 -7.84 -11.56 8.76
N ALA A 70 -8.60 -10.89 9.62
CA ALA A 70 -9.93 -11.36 9.99
C ALA A 70 -10.86 -11.20 8.78
N VAL A 71 -11.35 -12.32 8.24
CA VAL A 71 -12.34 -12.32 7.14
C VAL A 71 -13.65 -12.88 7.68
N MET A 72 -14.73 -12.14 7.48
CA MET A 72 -16.06 -12.60 7.86
C MET A 72 -16.50 -13.72 6.93
N GLU A 73 -17.01 -14.81 7.51
CA GLU A 73 -17.57 -15.91 6.72
C GLU A 73 -18.87 -15.47 6.01
N LEU A 74 -19.08 -15.98 4.80
CA LEU A 74 -20.27 -15.66 4.00
C LEU A 74 -21.58 -16.05 4.70
N SER A 75 -21.56 -17.09 5.53
CA SER A 75 -22.71 -17.50 6.36
C SER A 75 -23.12 -16.37 7.31
N THR A 76 -22.14 -15.74 7.98
CA THR A 76 -22.36 -14.62 8.91
C THR A 76 -22.90 -13.40 8.16
N VAL A 77 -22.34 -13.08 7.00
CA VAL A 77 -22.86 -11.99 6.13
C VAL A 77 -24.32 -12.23 5.76
N LYS A 78 -24.68 -13.46 5.37
CA LYS A 78 -26.07 -13.82 5.03
C LYS A 78 -27.01 -13.66 6.23
N VAL A 79 -26.59 -14.09 7.42
CA VAL A 79 -27.37 -13.93 8.65
C VAL A 79 -27.61 -12.45 8.96
N ILE A 80 -26.58 -11.60 8.86
CA ILE A 80 -26.71 -10.15 9.02
C ILE A 80 -27.72 -9.56 8.03
N LEU A 81 -27.67 -9.97 6.77
CA LEU A 81 -28.61 -9.50 5.74
C LEU A 81 -30.06 -9.96 6.01
N VAL A 82 -30.25 -11.19 6.51
CA VAL A 82 -31.57 -11.69 6.92
C VAL A 82 -32.12 -10.85 8.08
N PHE A 83 -31.31 -10.56 9.11
CA PHE A 83 -31.72 -9.70 10.21
C PHE A 83 -32.04 -8.28 9.76
N ALA A 84 -31.21 -7.69 8.89
CA ALA A 84 -31.49 -6.39 8.31
C ALA A 84 -32.85 -6.37 7.60
N ARG A 85 -33.16 -7.43 6.84
CA ARG A 85 -34.48 -7.57 6.18
C ARG A 85 -35.63 -7.72 7.18
N LEU A 86 -35.46 -8.55 8.21
CA LEU A 86 -36.49 -8.78 9.24
C LEU A 86 -36.82 -7.50 10.03
N TRP A 87 -35.82 -6.66 10.29
CA TRP A 87 -35.98 -5.39 11.00
C TRP A 87 -36.30 -4.21 10.08
N GLY A 88 -36.51 -4.44 8.78
CA GLY A 88 -36.80 -3.37 7.82
C GLY A 88 -35.65 -2.38 7.63
N MET A 89 -34.42 -2.77 7.96
CA MET A 89 -33.23 -1.91 7.85
C MET A 89 -32.57 -2.04 6.47
N PRO A 90 -32.28 -0.92 5.78
CA PRO A 90 -31.55 -0.95 4.52
C PRO A 90 -30.08 -1.32 4.74
N ALA A 91 -29.60 -2.36 4.04
CA ALA A 91 -28.19 -2.73 4.01
C ALA A 91 -27.43 -1.97 2.92
N ARG A 92 -26.23 -1.50 3.21
CA ARG A 92 -25.32 -0.84 2.25
C ARG A 92 -23.94 -1.47 2.35
N HIS A 93 -23.28 -1.64 1.21
CA HIS A 93 -21.90 -2.08 1.11
C HIS A 93 -21.07 -0.94 0.51
N GLY A 94 -19.91 -0.66 1.11
CA GLY A 94 -18.93 0.29 0.58
C GLY A 94 -17.56 -0.37 0.47
N ASP A 95 -16.88 -0.12 -0.65
CA ASP A 95 -15.46 -0.42 -0.83
C ASP A 95 -14.64 0.81 -0.43
N ILE A 96 -13.60 0.62 0.38
CA ILE A 96 -12.77 1.72 0.88
C ILE A 96 -11.56 1.86 -0.03
N THR A 97 -11.54 2.96 -0.79
CA THR A 97 -10.38 3.31 -1.60
C THR A 97 -9.14 3.50 -0.73
N ASN A 98 -8.03 2.85 -1.10
CA ASN A 98 -6.74 2.95 -0.43
C ASN A 98 -6.75 2.51 1.04
N ALA A 99 -7.54 1.48 1.37
CA ALA A 99 -7.66 0.92 2.72
C ALA A 99 -6.28 0.62 3.37
N TYR A 100 -5.41 -0.13 2.70
CA TYR A 100 -4.11 -0.52 3.28
C TYR A 100 -3.19 0.68 3.56
N VAL A 101 -3.25 1.70 2.72
CA VAL A 101 -2.43 2.91 2.82
C VAL A 101 -2.81 3.77 4.03
N LYS A 102 -4.00 3.56 4.59
CA LYS A 102 -4.47 4.25 5.80
C LYS A 102 -4.01 3.56 7.08
N ALA A 103 -3.71 2.27 7.03
CA ALA A 103 -3.23 1.52 8.18
C ALA A 103 -1.77 1.86 8.49
N GLY A 104 -1.44 1.99 9.79
CA GLY A 104 -0.04 2.10 10.20
C GLY A 104 0.75 0.84 9.85
N LYS A 105 2.07 0.97 9.64
CA LYS A 105 2.93 -0.21 9.56
C LYS A 105 3.06 -0.90 10.93
N GLU A 106 3.52 -2.15 10.95
CA GLU A 106 3.97 -2.77 12.20
C GLU A 106 5.10 -1.95 12.82
N GLN A 107 4.89 -1.43 14.03
CA GLN A 107 5.81 -0.47 14.65
C GLN A 107 7.23 -1.03 14.87
N HIS A 108 7.33 -2.34 15.09
CA HIS A 108 8.59 -3.04 15.39
C HIS A 108 9.45 -3.31 14.16
N PHE A 109 8.90 -3.23 12.95
CA PHE A 109 9.60 -3.57 11.72
C PHE A 109 9.94 -2.33 10.91
N GLU A 110 11.20 -2.18 10.53
CA GLU A 110 11.65 -1.14 9.62
C GLU A 110 11.72 -1.69 8.21
N ILE A 111 10.71 -1.33 7.40
CA ILE A 111 10.57 -1.79 6.03
C ILE A 111 11.07 -0.69 5.10
N TYR A 112 12.08 -1.03 4.30
CA TYR A 112 12.67 -0.17 3.29
C TYR A 112 12.27 -0.65 1.91
N LEU A 113 11.91 0.27 1.04
CA LEU A 113 11.58 -0.01 -0.35
C LEU A 113 12.55 0.69 -1.29
N GLU A 114 12.87 0.05 -2.40
CA GLU A 114 13.56 0.69 -3.50
C GLU A 114 12.72 1.84 -4.05
N ILE A 115 13.37 2.93 -4.43
CA ILE A 115 12.65 4.06 -4.99
C ILE A 115 12.12 3.67 -6.38
N PRO A 116 10.81 3.73 -6.62
CA PRO A 116 10.23 3.27 -7.87
C PRO A 116 10.73 4.05 -9.07
N GLN A 117 10.72 3.36 -10.22
CA GLN A 117 10.91 3.98 -11.51
C GLN A 117 9.84 5.05 -11.75
N GLY A 118 10.25 6.21 -12.27
CA GLY A 118 9.35 7.34 -12.51
C GLY A 118 9.18 8.31 -11.33
N MET A 119 9.61 7.94 -10.12
CA MET A 119 9.65 8.89 -9.00
C MET A 119 10.88 9.80 -9.11
N ALA A 120 10.65 11.10 -9.24
CA ALA A 120 11.70 12.11 -9.18
C ALA A 120 12.06 12.40 -7.72
N ILE A 121 13.35 12.52 -7.41
CA ILE A 121 13.85 12.98 -6.12
C ILE A 121 14.46 14.36 -6.34
N GLY A 122 13.93 15.36 -5.65
CA GLY A 122 14.44 16.73 -5.76
C GLY A 122 15.87 16.86 -5.24
N GLU A 123 16.66 17.74 -5.86
CA GLU A 123 18.04 18.02 -5.43
C GLU A 123 18.11 18.47 -3.97
N ASP A 124 17.10 19.17 -3.46
CA ASP A 124 17.06 19.61 -2.07
C ASP A 124 17.06 18.42 -1.09
N VAL A 125 16.39 17.32 -1.46
CA VAL A 125 16.35 16.10 -0.64
C VAL A 125 17.72 15.41 -0.69
N LEU A 126 18.33 15.34 -1.87
CA LEU A 126 19.69 14.80 -2.05
C LEU A 126 20.72 15.57 -1.21
N ARG A 127 20.69 16.91 -1.27
CA ARG A 127 21.58 17.78 -0.48
C ARG A 127 21.36 17.64 1.02
N LYS A 128 20.10 17.59 1.47
CA LYS A 128 19.75 17.39 2.90
C LYS A 128 20.26 16.05 3.42
N LEU A 129 20.25 15.02 2.59
CA LEU A 129 20.73 13.68 2.95
C LEU A 129 22.23 13.49 2.69
N GLY A 130 22.90 14.45 2.05
CA GLY A 130 24.33 14.39 1.74
C GLY A 130 24.68 13.33 0.71
N VAL A 131 23.80 13.07 -0.25
CA VAL A 131 23.95 12.00 -1.25
C VAL A 131 23.90 12.55 -2.66
N ASP A 132 24.86 12.16 -3.50
CA ASP A 132 24.98 12.65 -4.88
C ASP A 132 24.08 11.90 -5.89
N SER A 133 23.55 10.74 -5.51
CA SER A 133 22.73 9.88 -6.38
C SER A 133 21.57 9.22 -5.66
N LYS A 134 20.43 9.17 -6.35
CA LYS A 134 19.22 8.43 -5.95
C LYS A 134 19.49 6.97 -5.60
N GLY A 135 20.53 6.35 -6.17
CA GLY A 135 20.84 4.92 -5.98
C GLY A 135 21.23 4.53 -4.54
N ARG A 136 21.53 5.49 -3.66
CA ARG A 136 21.81 5.22 -2.23
C ARG A 136 20.63 5.55 -1.31
N LEU A 137 19.47 5.85 -1.88
CA LEU A 137 18.27 6.22 -1.13
C LEU A 137 17.23 5.10 -1.19
N ALA A 138 16.45 5.00 -0.12
CA ALA A 138 15.31 4.10 -0.01
C ALA A 138 14.10 4.84 0.58
N LEU A 139 12.92 4.26 0.38
CA LEU A 139 11.69 4.70 1.03
C LEU A 139 11.49 3.89 2.30
N ARG A 140 11.61 4.53 3.46
CA ARG A 140 11.23 3.89 4.73
C ARG A 140 9.74 4.05 4.95
N LEU A 141 9.01 2.94 5.03
CA LEU A 141 7.57 2.97 5.24
C LEU A 141 7.22 3.53 6.64
N ARG A 142 6.11 4.25 6.70
CA ARG A 142 5.41 4.70 7.92
C ARG A 142 4.02 4.09 8.02
N LYS A 143 3.42 3.80 6.87
CA LYS A 143 2.12 3.15 6.73
C LYS A 143 2.27 1.86 5.92
N SER A 144 1.25 1.01 6.00
CA SER A 144 1.21 -0.19 5.17
C SER A 144 1.06 0.18 3.69
N LEU A 145 1.62 -0.64 2.82
CA LEU A 145 1.53 -0.51 1.37
C LEU A 145 0.95 -1.80 0.77
N TYR A 146 0.34 -1.69 -0.40
CA TYR A 146 -0.04 -2.86 -1.18
C TYR A 146 1.15 -3.80 -1.40
N GLY A 147 0.88 -5.10 -1.36
CA GLY A 147 1.87 -6.14 -1.65
C GLY A 147 2.66 -6.63 -0.45
N LEU A 148 2.66 -5.92 0.69
CA LEU A 148 3.19 -6.46 1.94
C LEU A 148 2.35 -7.65 2.42
N GLN A 149 2.99 -8.69 2.95
CA GLN A 149 2.31 -9.91 3.40
C GLN A 149 1.31 -9.63 4.52
N GLN A 150 1.62 -8.68 5.40
CA GLN A 150 0.80 -8.29 6.54
C GLN A 150 -0.23 -7.20 6.24
N ALA A 151 -0.29 -6.67 5.01
CA ALA A 151 -1.11 -5.49 4.70
C ALA A 151 -2.60 -5.69 5.02
N GLY A 152 -3.13 -6.89 4.74
CA GLY A 152 -4.50 -7.26 5.08
C GLY A 152 -4.76 -7.31 6.59
N CYS A 153 -3.82 -7.88 7.35
CA CYS A 153 -3.89 -7.95 8.81
C CYS A 153 -3.89 -6.54 9.43
N LEU A 154 -3.01 -5.67 8.95
CA LEU A 154 -2.86 -4.31 9.46
C LEU A 154 -4.10 -3.44 9.25
N TRP A 155 -4.81 -3.61 8.14
CA TRP A 155 -6.07 -2.90 7.92
C TRP A 155 -7.20 -3.35 8.82
N SER A 156 -7.19 -4.62 9.25
CA SER A 156 -8.25 -5.15 10.13
C SER A 156 -8.15 -4.71 11.59
N LYS A 157 -7.09 -3.98 11.97
CA LYS A 157 -6.84 -3.48 13.32
C LYS A 157 -7.32 -2.04 13.48
#